data_AF-A0A2W0GF58-F1
#
_entry.id   AF-A0A2W0GF58-F1
#
_cell.length_a   1.000
_cell.length_b   1.000
_cell.length_c   1.000
_cell.angle_alpha   90.00
_cell.angle_beta   90.00
_cell.angle_gamma   90.00
#
_symmetry.space_group_name_H-M   'P 1'
#
loop_
_entity.id
_entity.type
_entity.pdbx_description
1 polymer ?
#
loop_
_entity_poly.entity_id
_entity_poly.type
_entity_poly.pdbx_seq_one_letter_code
_entity_poly.pdbx_strand_id
1 'polypeptide(L)'
;MIKDNLISKISIFSDGNVIGRIGGNVPEFFLDKLGDIQGHKFYLTVQNPDDGHEYITILIPEGHEDMIDNNIYPNCSVKVFTHPFSDESNNDAFTIKHINKAVIVGYDKVEKEEFDFITKTEDARLIQSEDYYFDALQKDGYEFFMQIDEDYYPDALLDGDYIFGYGALYLYKNISGGNIVAGFWQCS
;
A
#
# COMPACT_ATOMS: atom_id res chain seq x y z
N MET A 1 -2.83 19.26 -21.50
CA MET A 1 -3.27 17.88 -21.23
C MET A 1 -3.97 17.91 -19.90
N ILE A 2 -5.21 17.43 -19.83
CA ILE A 2 -5.83 17.09 -18.54
C ILE A 2 -4.98 15.93 -18.00
N LYS A 3 -4.49 16.08 -16.77
CA LYS A 3 -3.75 15.02 -16.10
C LYS A 3 -4.79 14.19 -15.36
N ASP A 4 -4.83 12.91 -15.65
CA ASP A 4 -5.83 11.99 -15.13
C ASP A 4 -5.22 11.15 -14.01
N ASN A 5 -5.99 10.86 -12.97
CA ASN A 5 -5.60 9.92 -11.93
C ASN A 5 -5.90 8.48 -12.38
N LEU A 6 -5.16 7.52 -11.83
CA LEU A 6 -5.50 6.10 -11.91
C LEU A 6 -5.94 5.63 -10.53
N ILE A 7 -7.18 5.13 -10.44
CA ILE A 7 -7.75 4.67 -9.17
C ILE A 7 -8.02 3.17 -9.17
N SER A 8 -7.94 2.55 -8.00
CA SER A 8 -8.39 1.18 -7.77
C SER A 8 -9.19 1.10 -6.48
N LYS A 9 -10.16 0.20 -6.46
CA LYS A 9 -11.17 0.08 -5.40
C LYS A 9 -11.11 -1.30 -4.77
N ILE A 10 -11.54 -1.39 -3.53
CA ILE A 10 -11.84 -2.68 -2.90
C ILE A 10 -13.19 -3.16 -3.42
N SER A 11 -13.24 -4.39 -3.91
CA SER A 11 -14.49 -5.06 -4.26
C SER A 11 -14.62 -6.35 -3.46
N ILE A 12 -15.81 -6.57 -2.92
CA ILE A 12 -16.21 -7.85 -2.32
C ILE A 12 -16.66 -8.86 -3.39
N PHE A 13 -16.87 -8.40 -4.63
CA PHE A 13 -17.24 -9.22 -5.78
C PHE A 13 -16.09 -9.27 -6.79
N SER A 14 -15.87 -10.43 -7.40
CA SER A 14 -14.80 -10.66 -8.39
C SER A 14 -15.22 -10.35 -9.83
N ASP A 15 -16.16 -9.41 -10.03
CA ASP A 15 -16.76 -9.08 -11.33
C ASP A 15 -16.01 -8.00 -12.12
N GLY A 16 -14.86 -7.53 -11.62
CA GLY A 16 -13.99 -6.56 -12.27
C GLY A 16 -12.62 -7.11 -12.70
N ASN A 17 -11.78 -6.23 -13.25
CA ASN A 17 -10.37 -6.52 -13.51
C ASN A 17 -9.62 -6.64 -12.18
N VAL A 18 -9.48 -7.86 -11.65
CA VAL A 18 -8.78 -8.13 -10.40
C VAL A 18 -7.28 -7.94 -10.58
N ILE A 19 -6.73 -6.94 -9.89
CA ILE A 19 -5.32 -6.57 -9.94
C ILE A 19 -4.59 -6.82 -8.61
N GLY A 20 -5.30 -7.25 -7.57
CA GLY A 20 -4.71 -7.42 -6.26
C GLY A 20 -5.70 -7.90 -5.21
N ARG A 21 -5.25 -7.89 -3.95
CA ARG A 21 -6.08 -8.21 -2.78
C ARG A 21 -5.58 -7.50 -1.53
N ILE A 22 -6.50 -7.28 -0.62
CA ILE A 22 -6.27 -6.84 0.75
C ILE A 22 -6.68 -7.97 1.71
N GLY A 23 -5.87 -8.20 2.74
CA GLY A 23 -6.06 -9.30 3.68
C GLY A 23 -5.78 -10.70 3.11
N GLY A 24 -5.95 -11.71 3.95
CA GLY A 24 -5.55 -13.09 3.67
C GLY A 24 -4.09 -13.37 4.03
N ASN A 25 -3.51 -14.40 3.42
CA ASN A 25 -2.15 -14.84 3.72
C ASN A 25 -1.11 -14.11 2.88
N VAL A 26 0.17 -14.19 3.22
CA VAL A 26 1.25 -13.61 2.42
C VAL A 26 1.38 -14.30 1.05
N PRO A 27 1.85 -13.63 -0.02
CA PRO A 27 2.15 -14.31 -1.29
C PRO A 27 3.18 -15.44 -1.14
N GLU A 28 3.06 -16.50 -1.93
CA GLU A 28 4.01 -17.63 -1.98
C GLU A 28 5.46 -17.17 -2.21
N PHE A 29 5.65 -16.06 -2.95
CA PHE A 29 6.93 -15.41 -3.17
C PHE A 29 7.75 -15.16 -1.90
N PHE A 30 7.11 -15.03 -0.73
CA PHE A 30 7.81 -14.77 0.52
C PHE A 30 8.13 -16.02 1.33
N LEU A 31 7.67 -17.21 0.93
CA LEU A 31 7.87 -18.44 1.71
C LEU A 31 9.34 -18.84 1.84
N ASP A 32 10.19 -18.44 0.89
CA ASP A 32 11.65 -18.62 0.94
C ASP A 32 12.39 -17.42 1.58
N LYS A 33 11.66 -16.35 1.93
CA LYS A 33 12.16 -15.06 2.46
C LYS A 33 11.53 -14.68 3.80
N LEU A 34 11.08 -15.67 4.59
CA LEU A 34 10.38 -15.41 5.85
C LEU A 34 11.20 -14.57 6.84
N GLY A 35 12.53 -14.66 6.80
CA GLY A 35 13.42 -13.82 7.61
C GLY A 35 13.32 -12.32 7.27
N ASP A 36 13.08 -11.98 6.01
CA ASP A 36 12.99 -10.58 5.54
C ASP A 36 11.70 -9.90 6.00
N ILE A 37 10.66 -10.70 6.24
CA ILE A 37 9.32 -10.25 6.63
C ILE A 37 8.96 -10.57 8.08
N GLN A 38 9.92 -11.06 8.86
CA GLN A 38 9.70 -11.37 10.27
C GLN A 38 9.23 -10.12 11.04
N GLY A 39 8.27 -10.31 11.95
CA GLY A 39 7.67 -9.22 12.75
C GLY A 39 6.68 -8.35 11.97
N HIS A 40 6.31 -8.75 10.75
CA HIS A 40 5.33 -8.03 9.93
C HIS A 40 4.13 -8.93 9.60
N LYS A 41 2.99 -8.32 9.27
CA LYS A 41 1.80 -8.96 8.75
C LYS A 41 1.49 -8.48 7.34
N PHE A 42 0.87 -9.35 6.56
CA PHE A 42 0.40 -9.06 5.22
C PHE A 42 -0.81 -8.13 5.25
N TYR A 43 -0.66 -6.96 4.62
CA TYR A 43 -1.74 -5.99 4.48
C TYR A 43 -2.39 -6.11 3.10
N LEU A 44 -1.64 -5.84 2.02
CA LEU A 44 -2.16 -5.97 0.66
C LEU A 44 -1.08 -6.29 -0.37
N THR A 45 -1.52 -6.74 -1.54
CA THR A 45 -0.72 -6.82 -2.76
C THR A 45 -1.51 -6.30 -3.94
N VAL A 46 -0.88 -5.56 -4.84
CA VAL A 46 -1.51 -4.97 -6.03
C VAL A 46 -0.53 -4.91 -7.19
N GLN A 47 -1.02 -5.11 -8.41
CA GLN A 47 -0.24 -4.97 -9.63
C GLN A 47 0.33 -3.54 -9.72
N ASN A 48 1.58 -3.40 -10.15
CA ASN A 48 2.20 -2.11 -10.34
C ASN A 48 1.54 -1.37 -11.54
N PRO A 49 1.03 -0.13 -11.37
CA PRO A 49 0.40 0.62 -12.45
C PRO A 49 1.36 0.96 -13.61
N ASP A 50 2.68 1.01 -13.35
CA ASP A 50 3.70 1.28 -14.36
C ASP A 50 4.17 0.00 -15.08
N ASP A 51 3.97 -1.19 -14.49
CA ASP A 51 4.41 -2.48 -15.02
C ASP A 51 3.46 -3.62 -14.62
N GLY A 52 2.66 -4.10 -15.58
CA GLY A 52 1.70 -5.18 -15.36
C GLY A 52 2.30 -6.55 -15.00
N HIS A 53 3.62 -6.71 -15.06
CA HIS A 53 4.30 -7.95 -14.65
C HIS A 53 4.84 -7.90 -13.21
N GLU A 54 4.81 -6.74 -12.57
CA GLU A 54 5.29 -6.52 -11.21
C GLU A 54 4.11 -6.29 -10.26
N TYR A 55 4.25 -6.76 -9.03
CA TYR A 55 3.32 -6.58 -7.93
C TYR A 55 4.01 -5.89 -6.77
N ILE A 56 3.29 -4.99 -6.13
CA ILE A 56 3.68 -4.25 -4.94
C ILE A 56 2.98 -4.91 -3.76
N THR A 57 3.74 -5.46 -2.82
CA THR A 57 3.23 -5.99 -1.56
C THR A 57 3.60 -5.08 -0.41
N ILE A 58 2.60 -4.76 0.41
CA ILE A 58 2.74 -3.94 1.61
C ILE A 58 2.56 -4.82 2.83
N LEU A 59 3.54 -4.75 3.74
CA LEU A 59 3.54 -5.44 5.02
C LEU A 59 3.64 -4.43 6.15
N ILE A 60 2.83 -4.61 7.19
CA ILE A 60 2.79 -3.74 8.36
C ILE A 60 3.46 -4.41 9.56
N PRO A 61 4.06 -3.67 10.51
CA PRO A 61 4.54 -4.25 11.76
C PRO A 61 3.44 -4.95 12.55
N GLU A 62 3.80 -5.97 13.33
CA GLU A 62 2.89 -6.56 14.32
C GLU A 62 2.58 -5.61 15.49
N GLY A 63 3.52 -4.73 15.84
CA GLY A 63 3.39 -3.77 16.94
C GLY A 63 2.86 -2.42 16.47
N HIS A 64 1.72 -1.97 17.01
CA HIS A 64 1.17 -0.66 16.70
C HIS A 64 2.04 0.50 17.21
N GLU A 65 2.74 0.33 18.34
CA GLU A 65 3.70 1.33 18.85
C GLU A 65 4.85 1.54 17.84
N ASP A 66 5.37 0.46 17.25
CA ASP A 66 6.41 0.53 16.22
C ASP A 66 5.95 1.28 14.96
N MET A 67 4.66 1.23 14.63
CA MET A 67 4.08 1.99 13.53
C MET A 67 4.07 3.48 13.80
N ILE A 68 3.68 3.89 15.01
CA ILE A 68 3.59 5.31 15.41
C ILE A 68 4.99 5.92 15.50
N ASP A 69 5.90 5.26 16.22
CA ASP A 69 7.24 5.79 16.48
C ASP A 69 8.09 5.85 15.20
N ASN A 70 7.76 5.01 14.21
CA ASN A 70 8.49 4.89 12.96
C ASN A 70 7.56 5.00 11.75
N ASN A 71 6.84 6.11 11.63
CA ASN A 71 5.90 6.35 10.54
C ASN A 71 6.50 7.09 9.32
N ILE A 72 7.78 7.49 9.35
CA ILE A 72 8.41 8.33 8.31
C ILE A 72 9.77 7.78 7.85
N TYR A 73 10.03 7.85 6.54
CA TYR A 73 11.31 7.53 5.91
C TYR A 73 12.48 8.33 6.52
N PRO A 74 13.67 7.73 6.73
CA PRO A 74 14.09 6.39 6.29
C PRO A 74 13.69 5.26 7.24
N ASN A 75 13.05 5.59 8.36
CA ASN A 75 12.77 4.61 9.41
C ASN A 75 11.37 4.00 9.31
N CYS A 76 10.56 4.39 8.30
CA CYS A 76 9.19 3.91 8.15
C CYS A 76 9.12 2.38 8.31
N SER A 77 8.36 1.92 9.30
CA SER A 77 8.30 0.51 9.68
C SER A 77 7.41 -0.31 8.75
N VAL A 78 6.58 0.34 7.93
CA VAL A 78 5.85 -0.30 6.83
C VAL A 78 6.85 -0.74 5.76
N LYS A 79 6.82 -2.03 5.40
CA LYS A 79 7.68 -2.57 4.35
C LYS A 79 6.92 -2.67 3.04
N VAL A 80 7.60 -2.27 1.96
CA VAL A 80 7.12 -2.37 0.60
C VAL A 80 8.11 -3.19 -0.20
N PHE A 81 7.59 -4.18 -0.92
CA PHE A 81 8.36 -5.05 -1.79
C PHE A 81 7.76 -5.06 -3.18
N THR A 82 8.59 -5.08 -4.20
CA THR A 82 8.16 -5.45 -5.54
C THR A 82 8.57 -6.87 -5.89
N HIS A 83 7.71 -7.60 -6.59
CA HIS A 83 7.97 -8.97 -7.01
C HIS A 83 7.12 -9.37 -8.24
N PRO A 84 7.49 -10.41 -9.00
CA PRO A 84 6.63 -10.99 -10.02
C PRO A 84 5.31 -11.52 -9.43
N PHE A 85 4.29 -11.75 -10.27
CA PHE A 85 3.05 -12.40 -9.82
C PHE A 85 3.31 -13.64 -8.97
N SER A 86 2.53 -13.79 -7.90
CA SER A 86 2.58 -14.92 -6.99
C SER A 86 1.20 -15.16 -6.39
N ASP A 87 0.83 -16.43 -6.28
CA ASP A 87 -0.40 -16.85 -5.60
C ASP A 87 -0.36 -16.53 -4.10
N GLU A 88 -1.53 -16.51 -3.46
CA GLU A 88 -1.67 -16.47 -2.00
C GLU A 88 -1.17 -17.78 -1.39
N SER A 89 -0.31 -17.71 -0.38
CA SER A 89 0.20 -18.91 0.30
C SER A 89 -0.83 -19.49 1.29
N ASN A 90 -0.55 -20.70 1.78
CA ASN A 90 -1.29 -21.31 2.89
C ASN A 90 -0.73 -20.93 4.28
N ASN A 91 0.23 -19.99 4.36
CA ASN A 91 0.86 -19.60 5.62
C ASN A 91 0.09 -18.46 6.29
N ASP A 92 -0.67 -18.79 7.33
CA ASP A 92 -1.53 -17.85 8.04
C ASP A 92 -0.83 -17.12 9.21
N ALA A 93 0.46 -17.40 9.44
CA ALA A 93 1.25 -16.73 10.47
C ALA A 93 1.39 -15.22 10.21
N PHE A 94 1.25 -14.80 8.95
CA PHE A 94 1.37 -13.40 8.52
C PHE A 94 0.00 -12.74 8.30
N THR A 95 -1.12 -13.42 8.56
CA THR A 95 -2.46 -12.87 8.34
C THR A 95 -2.82 -11.82 9.39
N ILE A 96 -3.36 -10.68 8.95
CA ILE A 96 -4.09 -9.76 9.82
C ILE A 96 -5.53 -10.29 9.98
N LYS A 97 -5.86 -10.86 11.13
CA LYS A 97 -7.11 -11.60 11.33
C LYS A 97 -8.38 -10.74 11.31
N HIS A 98 -8.26 -9.43 11.53
CA HIS A 98 -9.40 -8.49 11.54
C HIS A 98 -9.64 -7.80 10.18
N ILE A 99 -8.87 -8.16 9.14
CA ILE A 99 -9.16 -7.74 7.76
C ILE A 99 -9.84 -8.90 7.04
N ASN A 100 -11.09 -8.69 6.64
CA ASN A 100 -11.80 -9.59 5.76
C ASN A 100 -11.19 -9.55 4.36
N LYS A 101 -10.80 -10.71 3.84
CA LYS A 101 -10.15 -10.80 2.52
C LYS A 101 -11.08 -10.26 1.43
N ALA A 102 -10.59 -9.31 0.65
CA ALA A 102 -11.29 -8.73 -0.48
C ALA A 102 -10.34 -8.55 -1.68
N VAL A 103 -10.91 -8.45 -2.87
CA VAL A 103 -10.14 -8.21 -4.10
C VAL A 103 -9.98 -6.71 -4.35
N ILE A 104 -8.90 -6.34 -5.03
CA ILE A 104 -8.67 -4.99 -5.53
C ILE A 104 -8.91 -5.01 -7.03
N VAL A 105 -9.74 -4.08 -7.52
CA VAL A 105 -10.11 -3.95 -8.93
C VAL A 105 -9.71 -2.57 -9.47
N GLY A 106 -9.23 -2.51 -10.71
CA GLY A 106 -8.75 -1.26 -11.34
C GLY A 106 -7.76 -1.54 -12.47
N TYR A 107 -6.94 -0.60 -12.96
CA TYR A 107 -6.86 0.83 -12.68
C TYR A 107 -7.78 1.63 -13.60
N ASP A 108 -8.80 2.29 -13.06
CA ASP A 108 -9.69 3.14 -13.83
C ASP A 108 -9.12 4.56 -13.95
N LYS A 109 -9.25 5.14 -15.14
CA LYS A 109 -8.79 6.50 -15.44
C LYS A 109 -9.89 7.50 -15.10
N VAL A 110 -9.58 8.46 -14.23
CA VAL A 110 -10.53 9.45 -13.70
C VAL A 110 -9.95 10.86 -13.71
N GLU A 111 -10.81 11.86 -13.50
CA GLU A 111 -10.41 13.27 -13.40
C GLU A 111 -9.44 13.50 -12.21
N LYS A 112 -8.63 14.57 -12.25
CA LYS A 112 -7.54 14.81 -11.29
C LYS A 112 -8.00 14.91 -9.83
N GLU A 113 -9.23 15.37 -9.60
CA GLU A 113 -9.78 15.57 -8.27
C GLU A 113 -10.39 14.29 -7.67
N GLU A 114 -10.51 13.22 -8.46
CA GLU A 114 -11.06 11.95 -8.01
C GLU A 114 -9.96 11.06 -7.39
N PHE A 115 -10.25 10.60 -6.18
CA PHE A 115 -9.40 9.70 -5.39
C PHE A 115 -10.24 8.50 -4.96
N ASP A 116 -9.56 7.38 -4.73
CA ASP A 116 -10.13 6.14 -4.21
C ASP A 116 -9.08 5.37 -3.38
N PHE A 117 -9.45 4.18 -2.89
CA PHE A 117 -8.64 3.35 -1.99
C PHE A 117 -7.18 3.29 -2.39
N ILE A 118 -6.88 3.06 -3.66
CA ILE A 118 -5.55 3.24 -4.21
C ILE A 118 -5.61 4.29 -5.30
N THR A 119 -4.74 5.30 -5.21
CA THR A 119 -4.64 6.35 -6.23
C THR A 119 -3.19 6.54 -6.66
N LYS A 120 -2.91 6.30 -7.95
CA LYS A 120 -1.68 6.76 -8.61
C LYS A 120 -1.96 8.13 -9.22
N THR A 121 -1.22 9.12 -8.76
CA THR A 121 -1.26 10.50 -9.26
C THR A 121 0.13 11.12 -9.17
N GLU A 122 0.27 12.39 -9.54
CA GLU A 122 1.51 13.16 -9.42
C GLU A 122 1.65 13.81 -8.04
N ASP A 123 0.53 14.28 -7.47
CA ASP A 123 0.50 15.03 -6.22
C ASP A 123 -0.32 14.26 -5.19
N ALA A 124 0.29 13.93 -4.04
CA ALA A 124 -0.41 13.27 -2.95
C ALA A 124 -1.54 14.15 -2.38
N ARG A 125 -2.67 13.54 -2.02
CA ARG A 125 -3.67 14.15 -1.14
C ARG A 125 -3.26 13.91 0.31
N LEU A 126 -2.53 14.87 0.86
CA LEU A 126 -1.97 14.81 2.20
C LEU A 126 -3.02 15.16 3.26
N ILE A 127 -3.01 14.45 4.39
CA ILE A 127 -3.74 14.84 5.60
C ILE A 127 -3.01 16.00 6.28
N GLN A 128 -1.68 15.92 6.35
CA GLN A 128 -0.80 16.95 6.91
C GLN A 128 0.31 17.30 5.90
N SER A 129 0.53 18.60 5.66
CA SER A 129 1.46 19.10 4.64
C SER A 129 2.69 19.76 5.25
N GLU A 130 3.49 18.97 5.97
CA GLU A 130 4.71 19.44 6.64
C GLU A 130 5.97 18.98 5.91
N ASP A 131 6.95 19.87 5.74
CA ASP A 131 8.15 19.62 4.91
C ASP A 131 8.98 18.39 5.36
N TYR A 132 9.00 18.11 6.66
CA TYR A 132 9.79 17.02 7.24
C TYR A 132 9.39 15.63 6.72
N TYR A 133 8.19 15.47 6.17
CA TYR A 133 7.77 14.21 5.53
C TYR A 133 8.52 13.94 4.23
N PHE A 134 9.04 14.97 3.56
CA PHE A 134 9.57 14.89 2.19
C PHE A 134 11.08 15.04 2.12
N ASP A 135 11.69 15.81 3.02
CA ASP A 135 13.09 16.22 2.93
C ASP A 135 14.07 15.05 2.70
N ALA A 136 13.93 13.98 3.48
CA ALA A 136 14.79 12.81 3.38
C ALA A 136 14.56 12.02 2.07
N LEU A 137 13.30 11.89 1.64
CA LEU A 137 12.94 11.21 0.40
C LEU A 137 13.50 11.95 -0.81
N GLN A 138 13.29 13.26 -0.89
CA GLN A 138 13.78 14.09 -1.99
C GLN A 138 15.30 14.08 -2.07
N LYS A 139 15.98 14.17 -0.93
CA LYS A 139 17.44 14.09 -0.85
C LYS A 139 17.99 12.78 -1.40
N ASP A 140 17.28 11.68 -1.17
CA ASP A 140 17.66 10.34 -1.63
C ASP A 140 17.10 10.00 -3.04
N GLY A 141 16.50 10.98 -3.72
CA GLY A 141 16.05 10.85 -5.11
C GLY A 141 14.74 10.06 -5.28
N TYR A 142 13.86 10.12 -4.28
CA TYR A 142 12.52 9.55 -4.32
C TYR A 142 11.47 10.58 -4.73
N GLU A 143 10.54 10.16 -5.58
CA GLU A 143 9.36 10.93 -5.98
C GLU A 143 8.09 10.23 -5.51
N PHE A 144 7.03 11.00 -5.25
CA PHE A 144 5.75 10.44 -4.88
C PHE A 144 5.24 9.52 -5.98
N PHE A 145 4.78 8.34 -5.59
CA PHE A 145 4.34 7.32 -6.50
C PHE A 145 2.83 7.14 -6.43
N MET A 146 2.29 6.72 -5.30
CA MET A 146 0.86 6.45 -5.14
C MET A 146 0.48 6.50 -3.66
N GLN A 147 -0.81 6.61 -3.38
CA GLN A 147 -1.32 6.56 -2.02
C GLN A 147 -2.33 5.43 -1.84
N ILE A 148 -2.44 4.97 -0.60
CA ILE A 148 -3.44 4.03 -0.11
C ILE A 148 -4.20 4.75 1.00
N ASP A 149 -5.51 4.85 0.88
CA ASP A 149 -6.34 5.72 1.72
C ASP A 149 -7.47 4.90 2.38
N GLU A 150 -7.46 4.85 3.71
CA GLU A 150 -8.42 4.08 4.49
C GLU A 150 -9.83 4.68 4.51
N ASP A 151 -10.00 5.95 4.08
CA ASP A 151 -11.32 6.58 3.90
C ASP A 151 -12.23 5.77 2.96
N TYR A 152 -11.64 4.96 2.08
CA TYR A 152 -12.33 4.19 1.06
C TYR A 152 -12.52 2.71 1.42
N TYR A 153 -12.25 2.31 2.66
CA TYR A 153 -12.62 0.98 3.12
C TYR A 153 -14.15 0.77 3.10
N PRO A 154 -14.65 -0.33 2.53
CA PRO A 154 -16.06 -0.67 2.66
C PRO A 154 -16.37 -1.18 4.08
N ASP A 155 -17.59 -0.94 4.56
CA ASP A 155 -18.03 -1.27 5.93
C ASP A 155 -17.71 -2.71 6.38
N ALA A 156 -17.75 -3.67 5.46
CA ALA A 156 -17.52 -5.09 5.77
C ALA A 156 -16.03 -5.52 5.72
N LEU A 157 -15.10 -4.60 5.44
CA LEU A 157 -13.68 -4.93 5.32
C LEU A 157 -13.04 -5.25 6.67
N LEU A 158 -13.38 -4.50 7.72
CA LEU A 158 -12.71 -4.58 9.01
C LEU A 158 -13.65 -5.07 10.10
N ASP A 159 -13.17 -6.04 10.88
CA ASP A 159 -13.77 -6.48 12.14
C ASP A 159 -12.95 -6.00 13.36
N GLY A 160 -12.15 -4.94 13.17
CA GLY A 160 -11.22 -4.40 14.16
C GLY A 160 -10.79 -2.98 13.82
N ASP A 161 -9.66 -2.56 14.38
CA ASP A 161 -9.14 -1.20 14.19
C ASP A 161 -8.60 -0.97 12.78
N TYR A 162 -8.59 0.30 12.36
CA TYR A 162 -7.92 0.74 11.15
C TYR A 162 -6.40 0.55 11.26
N ILE A 163 -5.75 0.25 10.14
CA ILE A 163 -4.32 -0.06 10.10
C ILE A 163 -3.48 1.21 10.29
N PHE A 164 -3.94 2.33 9.72
CA PHE A 164 -3.29 3.64 9.83
C PHE A 164 -4.15 4.62 10.64
N GLY A 165 -5.01 4.10 11.53
CA GLY A 165 -5.84 4.95 12.40
C GLY A 165 -6.79 5.86 11.64
N TYR A 166 -7.43 5.36 10.58
CA TYR A 166 -8.26 6.14 9.67
C TYR A 166 -7.40 7.15 8.88
N GLY A 167 -6.35 6.61 8.27
CA GLY A 167 -5.27 7.37 7.69
C GLY A 167 -4.96 7.02 6.24
N ALA A 168 -3.81 7.48 5.77
CA ALA A 168 -3.31 7.18 4.44
C ALA A 168 -1.81 6.88 4.46
N LEU A 169 -1.40 5.93 3.60
CA LEU A 169 -0.02 5.54 3.35
C LEU A 169 0.43 6.09 2.00
N TYR A 170 1.61 6.70 1.97
CA TYR A 170 2.18 7.34 0.78
C TYR A 170 3.44 6.59 0.33
N LEU A 171 3.37 6.02 -0.87
CA LEU A 171 4.46 5.28 -1.48
C LEU A 171 5.30 6.20 -2.37
N TYR A 172 6.61 5.95 -2.36
CA TYR A 172 7.59 6.72 -3.10
C TYR A 172 8.45 5.80 -3.96
N LYS A 173 8.80 6.25 -5.16
CA LYS A 173 9.60 5.50 -6.13
C LYS A 173 10.92 6.22 -6.39
N ASN A 174 12.01 5.47 -6.31
CA ASN A 174 13.33 6.02 -6.58
C ASN A 174 13.53 6.26 -8.09
N ILE A 175 13.97 7.46 -8.48
CA ILE A 175 14.14 7.83 -9.89
C ILE A 175 15.23 6.99 -10.59
N SER A 176 16.29 6.63 -9.87
CA SER A 176 17.46 5.95 -10.44
C SER A 176 17.31 4.43 -10.49
N GLY A 177 16.69 3.84 -9.46
CA GLY A 177 16.60 2.39 -9.31
C GLY A 177 15.20 1.80 -9.46
N GLY A 178 14.14 2.62 -9.51
CA GLY A 178 12.76 2.16 -9.59
C GLY A 178 12.21 1.52 -8.31
N ASN A 179 13.03 1.36 -7.27
CA ASN A 179 12.61 0.78 -5.99
C ASN A 179 11.49 1.61 -5.35
N ILE A 180 10.47 0.93 -4.84
CA ILE A 180 9.30 1.55 -4.19
C ILE A 180 9.40 1.33 -2.69
N VAL A 181 9.21 2.39 -1.90
CA VAL A 181 9.24 2.37 -0.44
C VAL A 181 8.00 3.01 0.15
N ALA A 182 7.68 2.68 1.40
CA ALA A 182 6.81 3.51 2.21
C ALA A 182 7.57 4.80 2.55
N GLY A 183 7.05 5.94 2.07
CA GLY A 183 7.59 7.24 2.46
C GLY A 183 7.15 7.57 3.87
N PHE A 184 5.84 7.58 4.09
CA PHE A 184 5.25 7.77 5.41
C PHE A 184 3.78 7.40 5.40
N TRP A 185 3.17 7.30 6.59
CA TRP A 185 1.72 7.26 6.76
C TRP A 185 1.27 8.35 7.73
N GLN A 186 0.04 8.84 7.53
CA GLN A 186 -0.57 9.91 8.32
C GLN A 186 -1.94 9.46 8.80
N CYS A 187 -2.34 9.93 9.97
CA CYS A 187 -3.72 9.86 10.47
C CYS A 187 -4.22 11.27 10.83
N SER A 188 -5.54 11.41 10.95
CA SER A 188 -6.24 12.66 11.31
C SER A 188 -6.24 12.91 12.82
#